data_AF-A0A5S6PK44-F1
#
_entry.id   AF-A0A5S6PK44-F1
#
_cell.length_a   1.000
_cell.length_b   1.000
_cell.length_c   1.000
_cell.angle_alpha   90.00
_cell.angle_beta   90.00
_cell.angle_gamma   90.00
#
_symmetry.space_group_name_H-M   'P 1'
#
loop_
_entity.id
_entity.type
_entity.pdbx_description
1 polymer ?
#
loop_
_entity_poly.entity_id
_entity_poly.type
_entity_poly.pdbx_seq_one_letter_code
_entity_poly.pdbx_strand_id
1 'polypeptide(L)'
;MNDEIVALASKVGEESLSEMQVQCVKAWDYGSRQWSVKLPEGESVENIVIGRTFLVLATSQRYFRTFSYAGTQKMVFCYSGPLFTMCAFNDMFTAVMLNGGAYYESNEPQFNFVANIYKMKTEDWHKCQSLVQTVPISVGRNAKLNWIGYTSRGTLCTMDSKYCCRIFSSNGIWIPVYDFATTLKSNSDHIFLISFMDYPHCEIRYIYCRGIEYPLVESRSIPAVVKWQLPLCNQDTEKSKLEEKLLLAEIGSYALNSDDEDKKESELLDISATYTKDVVRLFALACRADRQCRAAEFATYTHSGQIVQSMCNFASKTRHPLLAEKVAEIGRINAVAQQDVTRDEHERKRNILLEDKKKSDFLAPKRLKKDRISDEVVVKAVQERAEQEENEHVQSLDTTLSNEYSSFLSPVQPRLPSNPFKRKSQNTFGSNQDNFFDSLASASSTTSRKTSDDISDWKKMKREPSKIRQTSLSVKLNEEKGMSEAKIGFDLWLKSMGSKLRRDYDGYGDFLEYAIKQFRHLKTEEKRHWNDLAQASKT
;
A
#
# COMPACT_ATOMS: atom_id res chain seq x y z
N MET A 1 -16.60 -0.60 -21.66
CA MET A 1 -16.03 0.54 -22.40
C MET A 1 -14.77 0.99 -21.68
N ASN A 2 -13.76 1.44 -22.43
CA ASN A 2 -12.62 2.21 -21.92
C ASN A 2 -12.34 3.38 -22.91
N ASP A 3 -11.26 4.12 -22.71
CA ASP A 3 -10.91 5.30 -23.52
C ASP A 3 -10.60 4.99 -25.00
N GLU A 4 -10.51 3.71 -25.37
CA GLU A 4 -10.06 3.26 -26.69
C GLU A 4 -11.14 2.44 -27.43
N ILE A 5 -11.95 1.70 -26.67
CA ILE A 5 -12.97 0.78 -27.20
C ILE A 5 -14.31 0.89 -26.47
N VAL A 6 -15.37 1.01 -27.29
CA VAL A 6 -16.74 0.63 -26.93
C VAL A 6 -17.00 -0.78 -27.47
N ALA A 7 -17.51 -1.68 -26.63
CA ALA A 7 -17.93 -3.00 -27.04
C ALA A 7 -19.33 -3.29 -26.48
N LEU A 8 -20.20 -3.84 -27.33
CA LEU A 8 -21.59 -4.17 -27.06
C LEU A 8 -21.82 -5.62 -27.49
N ALA A 9 -22.73 -6.33 -26.82
CA ALA A 9 -23.10 -7.69 -27.19
C ALA A 9 -24.60 -7.94 -27.00
N SER A 10 -25.20 -8.67 -27.93
CA SER A 10 -26.58 -9.16 -27.88
C SER A 10 -26.62 -10.64 -27.48
N LYS A 11 -27.68 -11.03 -26.78
CA LYS A 11 -28.05 -12.45 -26.65
C LYS A 11 -28.66 -12.96 -27.95
N VAL A 12 -28.73 -14.28 -28.13
CA VAL A 12 -29.54 -14.91 -29.17
C VAL A 12 -30.98 -14.37 -29.09
N GLY A 13 -31.49 -13.87 -30.21
CA GLY A 13 -32.90 -13.52 -30.41
C GLY A 13 -33.64 -14.63 -31.17
N GLU A 14 -34.94 -14.48 -31.36
CA GLU A 14 -35.81 -15.53 -31.95
C GLU A 14 -35.41 -15.92 -33.38
N GLU A 15 -34.90 -14.96 -34.17
CA GLU A 15 -34.40 -15.18 -35.54
C GLU A 15 -32.92 -14.76 -35.71
N SER A 16 -32.20 -14.46 -34.63
CA SER A 16 -30.86 -13.86 -34.70
C SER A 16 -29.83 -14.50 -33.76
N LEU A 17 -28.69 -14.90 -34.34
CA LEU A 17 -27.52 -15.34 -33.57
C LEU A 17 -27.01 -14.21 -32.66
N SER A 18 -26.48 -14.59 -31.49
CA SER A 18 -25.80 -13.68 -30.57
C SER A 18 -24.62 -13.01 -31.28
N GLU A 19 -24.49 -11.69 -31.14
CA GLU A 19 -23.48 -10.89 -31.84
C GLU A 19 -22.75 -9.96 -30.87
N MET A 20 -21.43 -9.82 -31.04
CA MET A 20 -20.64 -8.76 -30.41
C MET A 20 -20.25 -7.73 -31.46
N GLN A 21 -20.51 -6.45 -31.19
CA GLN A 21 -20.12 -5.31 -32.01
C GLN A 21 -19.11 -4.46 -31.22
N VAL A 22 -18.01 -4.08 -31.87
CA VAL A 22 -16.89 -3.37 -31.24
C VAL A 22 -16.53 -2.15 -32.08
N GLN A 23 -16.38 -1.00 -31.42
CA GLN A 23 -15.94 0.26 -32.00
C GLN A 23 -14.62 0.69 -31.38
N CYS A 24 -13.58 0.78 -32.21
CA CYS A 24 -12.22 1.12 -31.84
C CYS A 24 -11.98 2.62 -32.12
N VAL A 25 -12.27 3.45 -31.12
CA VAL A 25 -12.26 4.92 -31.20
C VAL A 25 -10.88 5.45 -31.61
N LYS A 26 -9.80 4.79 -31.16
CA LYS A 26 -8.41 5.15 -31.47
C LYS A 26 -7.79 4.39 -32.65
N ALA A 27 -8.58 3.67 -33.47
CA ALA A 27 -8.02 2.97 -34.64
C ALA A 27 -7.45 3.98 -35.66
N TRP A 28 -6.21 3.69 -36.09
CA TRP A 28 -5.39 4.56 -36.94
C TRP A 28 -5.90 4.57 -38.40
N ASP A 29 -6.36 3.42 -38.89
CA ASP A 29 -7.05 3.28 -40.16
C ASP A 29 -8.57 3.40 -39.98
N TYR A 30 -9.29 3.72 -41.06
CA TYR A 30 -10.75 3.85 -41.01
C TYR A 30 -11.49 2.50 -41.04
N GLY A 31 -10.86 1.43 -41.55
CA GLY A 31 -11.50 0.11 -41.68
C GLY A 31 -11.66 -0.59 -40.33
N SER A 32 -10.64 -0.55 -39.49
CA SER A 32 -10.59 -1.22 -38.18
C SER A 32 -11.33 -0.45 -37.07
N ARG A 33 -11.98 0.69 -37.38
CA ARG A 33 -12.76 1.48 -36.42
C ARG A 33 -14.02 0.76 -35.94
N GLN A 34 -14.56 -0.17 -36.71
CA GLN A 34 -15.68 -1.00 -36.27
C GLN A 34 -15.56 -2.41 -36.85
N TRP A 35 -15.82 -3.40 -36.01
CA TRP A 35 -15.98 -4.79 -36.42
C TRP A 35 -17.12 -5.44 -35.62
N SER A 36 -17.67 -6.55 -36.12
CA SER A 36 -18.58 -7.40 -35.34
C SER A 36 -18.29 -8.88 -35.60
N VAL A 37 -18.77 -9.73 -34.70
CA VAL A 37 -18.63 -11.18 -34.76
C VAL A 37 -19.88 -11.85 -34.21
N LYS A 38 -20.43 -12.80 -34.97
CA LYS A 38 -21.56 -13.64 -34.54
C LYS A 38 -21.03 -14.91 -33.89
N LEU A 39 -21.69 -15.32 -32.81
CA LEU A 39 -21.39 -16.57 -32.12
C LEU A 39 -22.01 -17.76 -32.89
N PRO A 40 -21.50 -18.99 -32.67
CA PRO A 40 -22.11 -20.20 -33.21
C PRO A 40 -23.58 -20.37 -32.80
N GLU A 41 -24.32 -21.13 -33.60
CA GLU A 41 -25.67 -21.56 -33.26
C GLU A 41 -25.68 -22.35 -31.93
N GLY A 42 -26.67 -22.10 -31.07
CA GLY A 42 -26.73 -22.66 -29.71
C GLY A 42 -25.79 -22.00 -28.68
N GLU A 43 -25.06 -20.94 -29.04
CA GLU A 43 -24.19 -20.19 -28.12
C GLU A 43 -24.63 -18.71 -27.99
N SER A 44 -24.79 -18.24 -26.74
CA SER A 44 -25.31 -16.90 -26.43
C SER A 44 -24.40 -16.19 -25.43
N VAL A 45 -24.14 -14.89 -25.62
CA VAL A 45 -23.32 -14.10 -24.68
C VAL A 45 -24.03 -13.93 -23.32
N GLU A 46 -23.32 -14.27 -22.24
CA GLU A 46 -23.76 -14.01 -20.87
C GLU A 46 -23.22 -12.67 -20.34
N ASN A 47 -21.95 -12.36 -20.63
CA ASN A 47 -21.25 -11.18 -20.11
C ASN A 47 -20.07 -10.80 -21.04
N ILE A 48 -19.61 -9.54 -20.98
CA ILE A 48 -18.51 -9.00 -21.78
C ILE A 48 -17.60 -8.11 -20.92
N VAL A 49 -16.29 -8.25 -21.07
CA VAL A 49 -15.31 -7.35 -20.44
C VAL A 49 -14.19 -6.96 -21.42
N ILE A 50 -13.61 -5.79 -21.20
CA ILE A 50 -12.52 -5.22 -22.01
C ILE A 50 -11.33 -5.01 -21.06
N GLY A 51 -10.17 -5.59 -21.39
CA GLY A 51 -8.90 -5.31 -20.73
C GLY A 51 -8.20 -4.10 -21.34
N ARG A 52 -6.86 -4.18 -21.46
CA ARG A 52 -6.04 -3.19 -22.17
C ARG A 52 -5.61 -3.60 -23.58
N THR A 53 -5.56 -4.89 -23.85
CA THR A 53 -5.10 -5.45 -25.15
C THR A 53 -6.08 -6.48 -25.72
N PHE A 54 -7.11 -6.84 -24.93
CA PHE A 54 -8.02 -7.94 -25.20
C PHE A 54 -9.48 -7.61 -24.82
N LEU A 55 -10.41 -8.39 -25.36
CA LEU A 55 -11.79 -8.50 -24.89
C LEU A 55 -12.05 -9.96 -24.49
N VAL A 56 -12.97 -10.19 -23.54
CA VAL A 56 -13.48 -11.53 -23.21
C VAL A 56 -15.01 -11.50 -23.22
N LEU A 57 -15.60 -12.43 -23.97
CA LEU A 57 -17.00 -12.82 -23.86
C LEU A 57 -17.11 -14.07 -22.98
N ALA A 58 -18.04 -14.05 -22.03
CA ALA A 58 -18.58 -15.27 -21.42
C ALA A 58 -19.82 -15.72 -22.19
N THR A 59 -20.02 -17.03 -22.32
CA THR A 59 -21.11 -17.59 -23.12
C THR A 59 -21.84 -18.74 -22.43
N SER A 60 -23.07 -19.00 -22.86
CA SER A 60 -23.97 -20.02 -22.30
C SER A 60 -23.41 -21.45 -22.30
N GLN A 61 -22.40 -21.73 -23.12
CA GLN A 61 -21.66 -23.00 -23.15
C GLN A 61 -20.52 -23.05 -22.12
N ARG A 62 -20.44 -22.05 -21.23
CA ARG A 62 -19.39 -21.80 -20.23
C ARG A 62 -17.99 -21.63 -20.83
N TYR A 63 -17.92 -20.93 -21.96
CA TYR A 63 -16.64 -20.55 -22.57
C TYR A 63 -16.33 -19.08 -22.32
N PHE A 64 -15.07 -18.81 -21.98
CA PHE A 64 -14.45 -17.50 -22.18
C PHE A 64 -13.85 -17.46 -23.58
N ARG A 65 -14.47 -16.72 -24.49
CA ARG A 65 -13.96 -16.44 -25.84
C ARG A 65 -13.21 -15.12 -25.82
N THR A 66 -11.93 -15.14 -26.21
CA THR A 66 -11.05 -13.96 -26.11
C THR A 66 -10.65 -13.43 -27.49
N PHE A 67 -10.57 -12.11 -27.59
CA PHE A 67 -10.33 -11.38 -28.84
C PHE A 67 -9.26 -10.32 -28.64
N SER A 68 -8.51 -9.99 -29.69
CA SER A 68 -7.73 -8.74 -29.74
C SER A 68 -8.67 -7.54 -29.95
N TYR A 69 -8.15 -6.35 -29.68
CA TYR A 69 -8.80 -5.08 -30.02
C TYR A 69 -9.22 -4.98 -31.50
N ALA A 70 -8.49 -5.60 -32.42
CA ALA A 70 -8.76 -5.60 -33.86
C ALA A 70 -9.59 -6.82 -34.33
N GLY A 71 -10.32 -7.48 -33.43
CA GLY A 71 -11.23 -8.58 -33.77
C GLY A 71 -10.59 -9.95 -34.02
N THR A 72 -9.27 -10.07 -33.87
CA THR A 72 -8.59 -11.36 -33.98
C THR A 72 -9.05 -12.27 -32.84
N GLN A 73 -9.66 -13.42 -33.15
CA GLN A 73 -9.90 -14.46 -32.14
C GLN A 73 -8.56 -14.99 -31.60
N LYS A 74 -8.49 -15.23 -30.28
CA LYS A 74 -7.28 -15.64 -29.58
C LYS A 74 -7.48 -16.99 -28.89
N MET A 75 -7.69 -17.00 -27.58
CA MET A 75 -7.94 -18.21 -26.78
C MET A 75 -9.44 -18.44 -26.60
N VAL A 76 -9.85 -19.70 -26.51
CA VAL A 76 -11.17 -20.12 -26.01
C VAL A 76 -10.93 -21.17 -24.92
N PHE A 77 -11.49 -20.97 -23.72
CA PHE A 77 -11.31 -21.88 -22.59
C PHE A 77 -12.54 -21.91 -21.68
N CYS A 78 -12.72 -23.01 -20.93
CA CYS A 78 -13.93 -23.25 -20.14
C CYS A 78 -13.89 -22.59 -18.74
N TYR A 79 -15.07 -22.37 -18.15
CA TYR A 79 -15.24 -22.06 -16.73
C TYR A 79 -16.23 -22.98 -16.02
N SER A 80 -16.13 -23.03 -14.68
CA SER A 80 -16.78 -24.04 -13.85
C SER A 80 -17.77 -23.43 -12.87
N GLY A 81 -19.04 -23.77 -13.01
CA GLY A 81 -20.13 -23.27 -12.16
C GLY A 81 -20.85 -22.04 -12.73
N PRO A 82 -21.77 -21.44 -11.95
CA PRO A 82 -22.50 -20.24 -12.38
C PRO A 82 -21.60 -19.01 -12.35
N LEU A 83 -21.53 -18.30 -13.48
CA LEU A 83 -20.89 -16.98 -13.55
C LEU A 83 -21.76 -15.94 -12.82
N PHE A 84 -21.14 -15.09 -12.01
CA PHE A 84 -21.79 -13.97 -11.34
C PHE A 84 -21.52 -12.66 -12.08
N THR A 85 -20.24 -12.31 -12.29
CA THR A 85 -19.84 -11.10 -13.03
C THR A 85 -18.37 -11.16 -13.46
N MET A 86 -17.93 -10.18 -14.25
CA MET A 86 -16.58 -10.06 -14.79
C MET A 86 -16.05 -8.63 -14.66
N CYS A 87 -14.75 -8.48 -14.40
CA CYS A 87 -14.04 -7.19 -14.43
C CYS A 87 -12.60 -7.38 -14.95
N ALA A 88 -11.95 -6.31 -15.40
CA ALA A 88 -10.59 -6.37 -15.94
C ALA A 88 -9.81 -5.07 -15.66
N PHE A 89 -8.48 -5.15 -15.64
CA PHE A 89 -7.57 -4.02 -15.52
C PHE A 89 -6.20 -4.38 -16.12
N ASN A 90 -5.64 -3.52 -16.99
CA ASN A 90 -4.44 -3.83 -17.78
C ASN A 90 -4.54 -5.23 -18.42
N ASP A 91 -3.59 -6.12 -18.10
CA ASP A 91 -3.53 -7.50 -18.58
C ASP A 91 -4.14 -8.51 -17.59
N MET A 92 -4.95 -8.05 -16.63
CA MET A 92 -5.67 -8.89 -15.68
C MET A 92 -7.16 -8.95 -16.02
N PHE A 93 -7.70 -10.16 -16.04
CA PHE A 93 -9.12 -10.45 -16.20
C PHE A 93 -9.60 -11.22 -14.97
N THR A 94 -10.66 -10.78 -14.32
CA THR A 94 -11.29 -11.51 -13.21
C THR A 94 -12.70 -11.93 -13.58
N ALA A 95 -12.98 -13.22 -13.41
CA ALA A 95 -14.33 -13.75 -13.39
C ALA A 95 -14.73 -14.13 -11.96
N VAL A 96 -15.90 -13.69 -11.51
CA VAL A 96 -16.49 -14.14 -10.24
C VAL A 96 -17.53 -15.21 -10.52
N MET A 97 -17.43 -16.32 -9.79
CA MET A 97 -18.34 -17.46 -9.89
C MET A 97 -18.91 -17.82 -8.51
N LEU A 98 -20.09 -18.44 -8.50
CA LEU A 98 -20.64 -19.07 -7.29
C LEU A 98 -19.88 -20.38 -7.01
N ASN A 99 -19.44 -20.56 -5.76
CA ASN A 99 -18.73 -21.75 -5.30
C ASN A 99 -19.61 -22.60 -4.38
N GLY A 100 -19.89 -23.83 -4.81
CA GLY A 100 -20.75 -24.77 -4.09
C GLY A 100 -22.24 -24.42 -4.18
N GLY A 101 -23.04 -25.01 -3.29
CA GLY A 101 -24.47 -24.73 -3.16
C GLY A 101 -24.76 -23.59 -2.16
N ALA A 102 -26.05 -23.32 -1.95
CA ALA A 102 -26.49 -22.41 -0.89
C ALA A 102 -26.16 -23.01 0.50
N TYR A 103 -25.60 -22.18 1.39
CA TYR A 103 -25.49 -22.47 2.82
C TYR A 103 -26.44 -21.55 3.61
N TYR A 104 -26.83 -21.93 4.83
CA TYR A 104 -27.83 -21.20 5.58
C TYR A 104 -27.25 -20.54 6.83
N GLU A 105 -27.32 -19.21 6.87
CA GLU A 105 -27.08 -18.42 8.09
C GLU A 105 -28.38 -17.74 8.50
N SER A 106 -28.84 -18.01 9.72
CA SER A 106 -30.05 -17.36 10.26
C SER A 106 -31.32 -17.65 9.44
N ASN A 107 -31.43 -18.87 8.88
CA ASN A 107 -32.49 -19.34 7.96
C ASN A 107 -32.53 -18.67 6.56
N GLU A 108 -31.59 -17.79 6.22
CA GLU A 108 -31.50 -17.20 4.88
C GLU A 108 -30.42 -17.92 4.02
N PRO A 109 -30.69 -18.19 2.72
CA PRO A 109 -29.71 -18.79 1.83
C PRO A 109 -28.62 -17.80 1.42
N GLN A 110 -27.38 -18.14 1.76
CA GLN A 110 -26.15 -17.44 1.43
C GLN A 110 -25.34 -18.24 0.40
N PHE A 111 -24.43 -17.58 -0.32
CA PHE A 111 -23.61 -18.17 -1.37
C PHE A 111 -22.16 -17.75 -1.22
N ASN A 112 -21.22 -18.68 -1.40
CA ASN A 112 -19.81 -18.36 -1.45
C ASN A 112 -19.44 -17.87 -2.85
N PHE A 113 -18.66 -16.80 -2.94
CA PHE A 113 -18.18 -16.25 -4.21
C PHE A 113 -16.67 -16.44 -4.32
N VAL A 114 -16.21 -16.76 -5.53
CA VAL A 114 -14.79 -16.98 -5.82
C VAL A 114 -14.40 -16.18 -7.07
N ALA A 115 -13.33 -15.41 -6.96
CA ALA A 115 -12.69 -14.70 -8.06
C ALA A 115 -11.58 -15.57 -8.66
N ASN A 116 -11.69 -15.91 -9.94
CA ASN A 116 -10.58 -16.41 -10.73
C ASN A 116 -9.93 -15.24 -11.46
N ILE A 117 -8.69 -14.92 -11.09
CA ILE A 117 -7.86 -13.85 -11.66
C ILE A 117 -6.94 -14.46 -12.71
N TYR A 118 -7.17 -14.14 -13.97
CA TYR A 118 -6.42 -14.58 -15.14
C TYR A 118 -5.42 -13.50 -15.56
N LYS A 119 -4.13 -13.85 -15.71
CA LYS A 119 -3.14 -12.96 -16.32
C LYS A 119 -3.11 -13.20 -17.83
N MET A 120 -3.77 -12.32 -18.57
CA MET A 120 -4.05 -12.42 -20.00
C MET A 120 -2.84 -12.10 -20.87
N LYS A 121 -1.85 -12.99 -20.87
CA LYS A 121 -0.84 -13.00 -21.93
C LYS A 121 -1.46 -13.52 -23.22
N THR A 122 -1.78 -12.60 -24.13
CA THR A 122 -2.37 -12.87 -25.46
C THR A 122 -1.43 -13.63 -26.42
N GLU A 123 -0.16 -13.76 -26.03
CA GLU A 123 0.93 -14.43 -26.75
C GLU A 123 1.67 -15.35 -25.76
N ASP A 124 2.18 -16.49 -26.24
CA ASP A 124 2.92 -17.47 -25.42
C ASP A 124 2.21 -17.97 -24.14
N TRP A 125 0.88 -17.91 -24.10
CA TRP A 125 0.05 -18.43 -23.00
C TRP A 125 0.41 -19.88 -22.63
N HIS A 126 0.70 -20.72 -23.63
CA HIS A 126 1.07 -22.13 -23.49
C HIS A 126 2.44 -22.36 -22.83
N LYS A 127 3.26 -21.30 -22.65
CA LYS A 127 4.56 -21.35 -21.95
C LYS A 127 4.46 -20.92 -20.48
N CYS A 128 3.28 -20.55 -20.01
CA CYS A 128 3.06 -20.04 -18.65
C CYS A 128 2.69 -21.17 -17.68
N GLN A 129 3.48 -21.35 -16.61
CA GLN A 129 3.26 -22.41 -15.60
C GLN A 129 1.92 -22.30 -14.86
N SER A 130 1.43 -21.07 -14.66
CA SER A 130 0.02 -20.80 -14.36
C SER A 130 -0.39 -19.49 -15.03
N LEU A 131 -1.65 -19.43 -15.45
CA LEU A 131 -2.33 -18.22 -15.91
C LEU A 131 -3.38 -17.74 -14.91
N VAL A 132 -3.69 -18.51 -13.85
CA VAL A 132 -4.87 -18.33 -13.00
C VAL A 132 -4.50 -18.33 -11.52
N GLN A 133 -5.06 -17.38 -10.76
CA GLN A 133 -5.08 -17.37 -9.30
C GLN A 133 -6.55 -17.38 -8.83
N THR A 134 -6.91 -18.35 -7.99
CA THR A 134 -8.27 -18.50 -7.44
C THR A 134 -8.31 -17.94 -6.03
N VAL A 135 -9.24 -17.02 -5.76
CA VAL A 135 -9.35 -16.24 -4.52
C VAL A 135 -10.79 -16.28 -3.99
N PRO A 136 -11.03 -16.73 -2.74
CA PRO A 136 -12.36 -16.61 -2.12
C PRO A 136 -12.67 -15.15 -1.80
N ILE A 137 -13.90 -14.70 -2.05
CA ILE A 137 -14.33 -13.31 -1.80
C ILE A 137 -14.98 -13.21 -0.41
N SER A 138 -14.45 -12.34 0.44
CA SER A 138 -15.05 -12.05 1.74
C SER A 138 -16.21 -11.05 1.63
N VAL A 139 -17.43 -11.49 1.98
CA VAL A 139 -18.62 -10.66 2.14
C VAL A 139 -19.05 -10.59 3.62
N GLY A 140 -19.89 -9.63 3.99
CA GLY A 140 -20.46 -9.56 5.34
C GLY A 140 -21.39 -10.74 5.65
N ARG A 141 -21.59 -11.06 6.94
CA ARG A 141 -22.58 -12.05 7.39
C ARG A 141 -23.98 -11.67 6.89
N ASN A 142 -24.75 -12.62 6.35
CA ASN A 142 -26.04 -12.36 5.69
C ASN A 142 -25.94 -11.20 4.66
N ALA A 143 -24.94 -11.22 3.78
CA ALA A 143 -24.76 -10.23 2.70
C ALA A 143 -24.29 -10.90 1.40
N LYS A 144 -24.61 -10.29 0.26
CA LYS A 144 -24.28 -10.77 -1.10
C LYS A 144 -23.26 -9.84 -1.74
N LEU A 145 -22.51 -10.31 -2.75
CA LEU A 145 -21.65 -9.43 -3.53
C LEU A 145 -22.51 -8.52 -4.42
N ASN A 146 -22.37 -7.20 -4.30
CA ASN A 146 -23.11 -6.24 -5.15
C ASN A 146 -22.23 -5.65 -6.27
N TRP A 147 -20.94 -5.45 -6.01
CA TRP A 147 -20.01 -4.87 -6.98
C TRP A 147 -18.61 -5.46 -6.80
N ILE A 148 -17.89 -5.63 -7.92
CA ILE A 148 -16.47 -5.94 -7.96
C ILE A 148 -15.82 -5.17 -9.10
N GLY A 149 -14.57 -4.78 -8.92
CA GLY A 149 -13.78 -4.10 -9.93
C GLY A 149 -12.34 -3.95 -9.48
N TYR A 150 -11.64 -3.02 -10.11
CA TYR A 150 -10.25 -2.71 -9.84
C TYR A 150 -10.10 -1.23 -9.45
N THR A 151 -9.13 -0.93 -8.60
CA THR A 151 -8.69 0.42 -8.27
C THR A 151 -7.93 1.07 -9.44
N SER A 152 -7.55 2.34 -9.32
CA SER A 152 -6.75 3.05 -10.33
C SER A 152 -5.40 2.40 -10.63
N ARG A 153 -4.79 1.69 -9.66
CA ARG A 153 -3.58 0.88 -9.85
C ARG A 153 -3.85 -0.62 -9.88
N GLY A 154 -5.06 -1.06 -10.23
CA GLY A 154 -5.31 -2.46 -10.53
C GLY A 154 -5.32 -3.40 -9.32
N THR A 155 -5.56 -2.89 -8.12
CA THR A 155 -5.85 -3.73 -6.96
C THR A 155 -7.32 -4.14 -6.99
N LEU A 156 -7.63 -5.42 -6.75
CA LEU A 156 -9.01 -5.92 -6.80
C LEU A 156 -9.81 -5.39 -5.60
N CYS A 157 -11.05 -4.94 -5.82
CA CYS A 157 -11.89 -4.33 -4.79
C CYS A 157 -13.36 -4.71 -4.95
N THR A 158 -14.11 -4.75 -3.84
CA THR A 158 -15.50 -5.23 -3.76
C THR A 158 -16.38 -4.33 -2.90
N MET A 159 -17.69 -4.44 -3.11
CA MET A 159 -18.72 -3.93 -2.20
C MET A 159 -19.85 -4.97 -2.08
N ASP A 160 -20.30 -5.23 -0.84
CA ASP A 160 -21.41 -6.15 -0.58
C ASP A 160 -22.77 -5.44 -0.48
N SER A 161 -23.84 -6.22 -0.30
CA SER A 161 -25.22 -5.75 -0.15
C SER A 161 -25.51 -5.02 1.17
N LYS A 162 -24.49 -4.82 2.01
CA LYS A 162 -24.54 -3.95 3.20
C LYS A 162 -23.66 -2.70 3.01
N TYR A 163 -23.14 -2.50 1.80
CA TYR A 163 -22.29 -1.39 1.39
C TYR A 163 -20.95 -1.31 2.16
N CYS A 164 -20.46 -2.45 2.66
CA CYS A 164 -19.11 -2.56 3.16
C CYS A 164 -18.14 -2.76 1.98
N CYS A 165 -17.25 -1.78 1.80
CA CYS A 165 -16.24 -1.75 0.76
C CYS A 165 -14.93 -2.42 1.23
N ARG A 166 -14.36 -3.29 0.39
CA ARG A 166 -13.12 -4.02 0.70
C ARG A 166 -12.12 -3.97 -0.45
N ILE A 167 -10.84 -4.01 -0.12
CA ILE A 167 -9.73 -4.14 -1.07
C ILE A 167 -8.99 -5.46 -0.82
N PHE A 168 -8.51 -6.10 -1.87
CA PHE A 168 -7.71 -7.33 -1.82
C PHE A 168 -6.23 -6.98 -1.77
N SER A 169 -5.57 -7.24 -0.64
CA SER A 169 -4.12 -7.04 -0.51
C SER A 169 -3.34 -8.12 -1.26
N SER A 170 -2.16 -7.77 -1.76
CA SER A 170 -1.23 -8.68 -2.45
C SER A 170 -0.78 -9.89 -1.62
N ASN A 171 -0.97 -9.84 -0.29
CA ASN A 171 -0.75 -10.96 0.63
C ASN A 171 -1.91 -11.98 0.70
N GLY A 172 -2.99 -11.78 -0.07
CA GLY A 172 -4.14 -12.70 -0.13
C GLY A 172 -5.30 -12.36 0.82
N ILE A 173 -5.29 -11.21 1.48
CA ILE A 173 -6.27 -10.84 2.52
C ILE A 173 -7.20 -9.71 2.05
N TRP A 174 -8.51 -9.85 2.30
CA TRP A 174 -9.48 -8.77 2.11
C TRP A 174 -9.49 -7.82 3.31
N ILE A 175 -9.26 -6.52 3.06
CA ILE A 175 -9.23 -5.46 4.07
C ILE A 175 -10.45 -4.54 3.86
N PRO A 176 -11.28 -4.29 4.89
CA PRO A 176 -12.37 -3.30 4.81
C PRO A 176 -11.82 -1.87 4.79
N VAL A 177 -12.25 -1.08 3.81
CA VAL A 177 -11.76 0.30 3.55
C VAL A 177 -12.82 1.39 3.67
N TYR A 178 -14.11 1.02 3.66
CA TYR A 178 -15.20 1.92 4.02
C TYR A 178 -16.47 1.14 4.37
N ASP A 179 -17.40 1.76 5.10
CA ASP A 179 -18.75 1.23 5.35
C ASP A 179 -19.80 2.35 5.25
N PHE A 180 -20.58 2.32 4.16
CA PHE A 180 -21.62 3.32 3.91
C PHE A 180 -22.87 3.13 4.78
N ALA A 181 -23.03 2.05 5.56
CA ALA A 181 -24.19 1.88 6.44
C ALA A 181 -24.37 3.05 7.42
N THR A 182 -23.27 3.71 7.80
CA THR A 182 -23.27 4.94 8.63
C THR A 182 -23.65 6.22 7.87
N THR A 183 -23.61 6.20 6.55
CA THR A 183 -23.89 7.34 5.65
C THR A 183 -25.34 7.35 5.16
N LEU A 184 -26.00 6.20 5.15
CA LEU A 184 -27.41 6.05 4.76
C LEU A 184 -28.35 6.74 5.77
N LYS A 185 -29.35 7.44 5.25
CA LYS A 185 -30.37 8.17 6.03
C LYS A 185 -31.70 7.43 6.14
N SER A 186 -31.92 6.44 5.27
CA SER A 186 -33.12 5.60 5.22
C SER A 186 -32.72 4.18 4.80
N ASN A 187 -33.48 3.19 5.26
CA ASN A 187 -33.35 1.80 4.80
C ASN A 187 -33.77 1.63 3.32
N SER A 188 -34.40 2.64 2.73
CA SER A 188 -34.76 2.72 1.30
C SER A 188 -33.70 3.40 0.44
N ASP A 189 -32.59 3.85 1.01
CA ASP A 189 -31.56 4.56 0.27
C ASP A 189 -30.41 3.61 -0.07
N HIS A 190 -29.83 3.79 -1.25
CA HIS A 190 -28.84 2.88 -1.83
C HIS A 190 -27.60 3.64 -2.30
N ILE A 191 -26.45 2.97 -2.27
CA ILE A 191 -25.18 3.51 -2.77
C ILE A 191 -24.86 2.85 -4.11
N PHE A 192 -24.92 3.65 -5.19
CA PHE A 192 -24.46 3.22 -6.50
C PHE A 192 -22.96 3.54 -6.65
N LEU A 193 -22.13 2.51 -6.51
CA LEU A 193 -20.68 2.62 -6.55
C LEU A 193 -20.16 2.81 -7.99
N ILE A 194 -19.25 3.77 -8.20
CA ILE A 194 -18.64 4.05 -9.51
C ILE A 194 -17.22 3.51 -9.59
N SER A 195 -16.33 3.91 -8.67
CA SER A 195 -14.90 3.61 -8.77
C SER A 195 -14.15 3.79 -7.45
N PHE A 196 -13.13 2.95 -7.21
CA PHE A 196 -12.13 3.17 -6.18
C PHE A 196 -10.89 3.90 -6.74
N MET A 197 -10.42 4.89 -5.99
CA MET A 197 -9.13 5.55 -6.18
C MET A 197 -8.20 5.17 -5.03
N ASP A 198 -6.96 4.81 -5.34
CA ASP A 198 -5.92 4.39 -4.39
C ASP A 198 -4.80 5.44 -4.26
N TYR A 199 -4.25 5.91 -5.38
CA TYR A 199 -3.18 6.91 -5.41
C TYR A 199 -3.51 8.06 -6.39
N PRO A 200 -3.24 9.34 -6.06
CA PRO A 200 -2.54 9.84 -4.86
C PRO A 200 -3.42 10.00 -3.61
N HIS A 201 -4.74 9.76 -3.73
CA HIS A 201 -5.69 9.88 -2.63
C HIS A 201 -6.60 8.64 -2.58
N CYS A 202 -6.62 7.98 -1.42
CA CYS A 202 -7.48 6.84 -1.12
C CYS A 202 -8.95 7.32 -1.03
N GLU A 203 -9.67 7.26 -2.14
CA GLU A 203 -11.02 7.81 -2.32
C GLU A 203 -11.98 6.80 -2.98
N ILE A 204 -13.28 6.95 -2.73
CA ILE A 204 -14.35 6.16 -3.34
C ILE A 204 -15.34 7.13 -3.98
N ARG A 205 -15.67 6.91 -5.25
CA ARG A 205 -16.66 7.70 -5.99
C ARG A 205 -17.96 6.92 -6.12
N TYR A 206 -19.08 7.55 -5.79
CA TYR A 206 -20.40 6.91 -5.73
C TYR A 206 -21.51 7.92 -6.03
N ILE A 207 -22.74 7.44 -6.27
CA ILE A 207 -23.95 8.25 -6.27
C ILE A 207 -24.85 7.77 -5.13
N TYR A 208 -25.32 8.71 -4.32
CA TYR A 208 -26.32 8.46 -3.29
C TYR A 208 -27.71 8.43 -3.94
N CYS A 209 -28.36 7.27 -3.95
CA CYS A 209 -29.66 7.05 -4.56
C CYS A 209 -30.75 7.02 -3.48
N ARG A 210 -31.82 7.80 -3.65
CA ARG A 210 -32.92 7.92 -2.65
C ARG A 210 -34.12 7.10 -3.11
N GLY A 211 -34.53 6.09 -2.35
CA GLY A 211 -35.68 5.25 -2.68
C GLY A 211 -35.53 4.36 -3.92
N ILE A 212 -34.34 4.31 -4.53
CA ILE A 212 -34.02 3.59 -5.79
C ILE A 212 -32.61 3.02 -5.71
N GLU A 213 -32.37 1.87 -6.36
CA GLU A 213 -31.07 1.17 -6.29
C GLU A 213 -29.97 1.78 -7.19
N TYR A 214 -30.37 2.43 -8.28
CA TYR A 214 -29.49 2.98 -9.31
C TYR A 214 -29.95 4.37 -9.77
N PRO A 215 -29.04 5.23 -10.28
CA PRO A 215 -29.40 6.56 -10.76
C PRO A 215 -30.24 6.49 -12.04
N LEU A 216 -31.26 7.34 -12.14
CA LEU A 216 -32.07 7.50 -13.35
C LEU A 216 -31.28 8.33 -14.38
N VAL A 217 -31.19 7.84 -15.62
CA VAL A 217 -30.40 8.44 -16.71
C VAL A 217 -30.79 9.89 -17.03
N GLU A 218 -32.08 10.21 -16.91
CA GLU A 218 -32.61 11.57 -17.09
C GLU A 218 -32.15 12.55 -16.01
N SER A 219 -31.82 12.05 -14.81
CA SER A 219 -31.33 12.85 -13.70
C SER A 219 -29.81 12.94 -13.75
N ARG A 220 -29.27 14.16 -13.93
CA ARG A 220 -27.82 14.39 -13.91
C ARG A 220 -27.27 14.31 -12.49
N SER A 221 -27.14 13.09 -11.96
CA SER A 221 -26.51 12.82 -10.67
C SER A 221 -25.06 13.30 -10.66
N ILE A 222 -24.67 14.02 -9.61
CA ILE A 222 -23.28 14.43 -9.37
C ILE A 222 -22.62 13.34 -8.50
N PRO A 223 -21.50 12.72 -8.93
CA PRO A 223 -20.76 11.78 -8.11
C PRO A 223 -20.29 12.43 -6.80
N ALA A 224 -20.64 11.82 -5.68
CA ALA A 224 -20.06 12.09 -4.38
C ALA A 224 -18.70 11.40 -4.25
N VAL A 225 -17.84 11.95 -3.41
CA VAL A 225 -16.51 11.39 -3.10
C VAL A 225 -16.37 11.26 -1.59
N VAL A 226 -15.89 10.12 -1.12
CA VAL A 226 -15.53 9.88 0.28
C VAL A 226 -14.10 9.33 0.35
N LYS A 227 -13.40 9.55 1.46
CA LYS A 227 -12.06 9.01 1.69
C LYS A 227 -12.15 7.64 2.34
N TRP A 228 -11.18 6.77 2.10
CA TRP A 228 -11.11 5.47 2.78
C TRP A 228 -10.96 5.72 4.28
N GLN A 229 -11.67 4.92 5.08
CA GLN A 229 -11.72 5.01 6.54
C GLN A 229 -11.70 3.57 7.07
N LEU A 230 -10.63 3.20 7.75
CA LEU A 230 -10.45 1.84 8.26
C LEU A 230 -11.30 1.68 9.53
N PRO A 231 -11.97 0.54 9.76
CA PRO A 231 -12.79 0.30 10.95
C PRO A 231 -11.93 0.00 12.19
N LEU A 232 -11.03 0.92 12.55
CA LEU A 232 -10.18 0.84 13.73
C LEU A 232 -10.95 1.15 15.01
N CYS A 233 -10.45 0.66 16.14
CA CYS A 233 -10.96 1.04 17.45
C CYS A 233 -10.68 2.53 17.76
N ASN A 234 -11.63 3.19 18.44
CA ASN A 234 -11.48 4.56 18.97
C ASN A 234 -11.06 5.61 17.92
N GLN A 235 -11.70 5.59 16.74
CA GLN A 235 -11.41 6.47 15.59
C GLN A 235 -11.34 7.96 15.95
N ASP A 236 -12.08 8.44 16.95
CA ASP A 236 -12.03 9.85 17.36
C ASP A 236 -10.65 10.32 17.87
N THR A 237 -9.84 9.41 18.40
CA THR A 237 -8.55 9.73 19.02
C THR A 237 -7.49 10.13 18.00
N GLU A 238 -6.62 11.09 18.35
CA GLU A 238 -5.46 11.45 17.51
C GLU A 238 -4.54 10.26 17.23
N LYS A 239 -4.49 9.29 18.15
CA LYS A 239 -3.76 8.02 17.99
C LYS A 239 -4.34 7.20 16.83
N SER A 240 -5.64 6.89 16.87
CA SER A 240 -6.29 6.07 15.84
C SER A 240 -6.23 6.75 14.46
N LYS A 241 -6.41 8.09 14.42
CA LYS A 241 -6.24 8.94 13.22
C LYS A 241 -4.80 9.04 12.68
N LEU A 242 -3.80 8.48 13.36
CA LEU A 242 -2.43 8.34 12.85
C LEU A 242 -2.12 6.87 12.50
N GLU A 243 -2.62 5.91 13.28
CA GLU A 243 -2.54 4.48 12.97
C GLU A 243 -3.29 4.13 11.67
N GLU A 244 -4.44 4.75 11.42
CA GLU A 244 -5.17 4.65 10.16
C GLU A 244 -4.34 5.10 8.95
N LYS A 245 -3.64 6.24 9.07
CA LYS A 245 -2.80 6.77 7.99
C LYS A 245 -1.58 5.89 7.74
N LEU A 246 -1.02 5.33 8.81
CA LEU A 246 0.10 4.40 8.75
C LEU A 246 -0.29 3.14 7.97
N LEU A 247 -1.42 2.52 8.34
CA LEU A 247 -1.96 1.33 7.68
C LEU A 247 -2.39 1.62 6.22
N LEU A 248 -3.00 2.78 5.94
CA LEU A 248 -3.33 3.18 4.56
C LEU A 248 -2.07 3.41 3.70
N ALA A 249 -0.98 3.91 4.28
CA ALA A 249 0.31 4.04 3.59
C ALA A 249 0.96 2.66 3.32
N GLU A 250 0.86 1.71 4.25
CA GLU A 250 1.31 0.32 4.03
C GLU A 250 0.52 -0.35 2.90
N ILE A 251 -0.83 -0.28 2.96
CA ILE A 251 -1.72 -0.79 1.90
C ILE A 251 -1.39 -0.13 0.56
N GLY A 252 -1.22 1.20 0.53
CA GLY A 252 -0.86 1.94 -0.67
C GLY A 252 0.48 1.51 -1.28
N SER A 253 1.50 1.31 -0.44
CA SER A 253 2.83 0.84 -0.86
C SER A 253 2.77 -0.52 -1.57
N TYR A 254 1.95 -1.45 -1.06
CA TYR A 254 1.74 -2.76 -1.69
C TYR A 254 0.75 -2.76 -2.88
N ALA A 255 -0.05 -1.70 -3.04
CA ALA A 255 -1.02 -1.53 -4.11
C ALA A 255 -0.47 -0.79 -5.35
N LEU A 256 0.74 -0.22 -5.28
CA LEU A 256 1.34 0.53 -6.39
C LEU A 256 1.76 -0.36 -7.57
N ASN A 257 0.87 -0.43 -8.57
CA ASN A 257 1.14 -0.98 -9.89
C ASN A 257 1.33 0.16 -10.91
N SER A 258 2.33 0.04 -11.77
CA SER A 258 2.69 1.00 -12.82
C SER A 258 3.59 0.29 -13.83
N ASP A 259 3.40 0.57 -15.13
CA ASP A 259 4.33 0.09 -16.17
C ASP A 259 5.60 0.96 -16.24
N ASP A 260 5.53 2.16 -15.66
CA ASP A 260 6.61 3.15 -15.52
C ASP A 260 7.24 2.98 -14.13
N GLU A 261 8.46 2.44 -14.09
CA GLU A 261 9.21 2.14 -12.87
C GLU A 261 9.82 3.41 -12.23
N ASP A 262 10.30 4.38 -13.02
CA ASP A 262 10.86 5.65 -12.50
C ASP A 262 9.79 6.42 -11.72
N LYS A 263 8.59 6.49 -12.29
CA LYS A 263 7.42 7.07 -11.63
C LYS A 263 7.01 6.30 -10.38
N LYS A 264 7.04 4.97 -10.44
CA LYS A 264 6.69 4.08 -9.33
C LYS A 264 7.65 4.22 -8.16
N GLU A 265 8.96 4.38 -8.41
CA GLU A 265 9.95 4.69 -7.37
C GLU A 265 9.66 6.06 -6.74
N SER A 266 9.35 7.10 -7.53
CA SER A 266 8.96 8.41 -6.99
C SER A 266 7.70 8.34 -6.12
N GLU A 267 6.68 7.60 -6.54
CA GLU A 267 5.43 7.43 -5.78
C GLU A 267 5.65 6.61 -4.49
N LEU A 268 6.54 5.60 -4.51
CA LEU A 268 6.98 4.86 -3.32
C LEU A 268 7.78 5.73 -2.35
N LEU A 269 8.63 6.64 -2.84
CA LEU A 269 9.38 7.58 -2.00
C LEU A 269 8.45 8.58 -1.29
N ASP A 270 7.42 9.10 -1.96
CA ASP A 270 6.40 9.95 -1.35
C ASP A 270 5.59 9.21 -0.26
N ILE A 271 5.19 7.96 -0.52
CA ILE A 271 4.53 7.11 0.49
C ILE A 271 5.47 6.86 1.67
N SER A 272 6.73 6.48 1.43
CA SER A 272 7.73 6.24 2.47
C SER A 272 8.02 7.48 3.33
N ALA A 273 8.04 8.67 2.72
CA ALA A 273 8.20 9.94 3.43
C ALA A 273 6.99 10.29 4.32
N THR A 274 5.77 10.02 3.84
CA THR A 274 4.55 10.22 4.65
C THR A 274 4.39 9.19 5.77
N TYR A 275 4.72 7.92 5.49
CA TYR A 275 4.82 6.85 6.48
C TYR A 275 5.75 7.22 7.63
N THR A 276 7.02 7.51 7.32
CA THR A 276 8.07 7.92 8.27
C THR A 276 7.62 9.10 9.15
N LYS A 277 6.97 10.09 8.54
CA LYS A 277 6.47 11.29 9.22
C LYS A 277 5.38 10.98 10.25
N ASP A 278 4.47 10.05 9.94
CA ASP A 278 3.40 9.64 10.85
C ASP A 278 3.88 8.63 11.91
N VAL A 279 4.88 7.78 11.62
CA VAL A 279 5.63 7.00 12.65
C VAL A 279 6.27 7.94 13.68
N VAL A 280 6.98 8.99 13.24
CA VAL A 280 7.60 9.98 14.15
C VAL A 280 6.56 10.73 14.99
N ARG A 281 5.36 10.97 14.45
CA ARG A 281 4.23 11.56 15.20
C ARG A 281 3.67 10.59 16.24
N LEU A 282 3.50 9.32 15.90
CA LEU A 282 3.07 8.26 16.82
C LEU A 282 4.09 8.03 17.95
N PHE A 283 5.39 8.02 17.63
CA PHE A 283 6.48 8.02 18.60
C PHE A 283 6.39 9.20 19.57
N ALA A 284 6.25 10.42 19.06
CA ALA A 284 6.15 11.63 19.87
C ALA A 284 4.87 11.66 20.74
N LEU A 285 3.75 11.14 20.23
CA LEU A 285 2.49 11.00 20.96
C LEU A 285 2.61 9.97 22.10
N ALA A 286 3.24 8.81 21.84
CA ALA A 286 3.51 7.80 22.86
C ALA A 286 4.46 8.31 23.96
N CYS A 287 5.50 9.07 23.60
CA CYS A 287 6.40 9.74 24.55
C CYS A 287 5.67 10.75 25.45
N ARG A 288 4.75 11.55 24.89
CA ARG A 288 3.95 12.55 25.62
C ARG A 288 2.89 11.94 26.55
N ALA A 289 2.54 10.67 26.34
CA ALA A 289 1.61 9.91 27.17
C ALA A 289 2.33 8.94 28.14
N ASP A 290 3.65 9.10 28.31
CA ASP A 290 4.54 8.27 29.12
C ASP A 290 4.49 6.75 28.81
N ARG A 291 4.08 6.38 27.59
CA ARG A 291 3.99 4.99 27.14
C ARG A 291 5.27 4.55 26.44
N GLN A 292 6.37 4.53 27.19
CA GLN A 292 7.72 4.29 26.68
C GLN A 292 7.84 2.98 25.87
N CYS A 293 7.22 1.87 26.28
CA CYS A 293 7.27 0.62 25.49
C CYS A 293 6.68 0.80 24.08
N ARG A 294 5.54 1.49 23.96
CA ARG A 294 4.91 1.80 22.66
C ARG A 294 5.72 2.78 21.82
N ALA A 295 6.44 3.70 22.46
CA ALA A 295 7.40 4.55 21.75
C ALA A 295 8.58 3.72 21.21
N ALA A 296 9.08 2.73 21.96
CA ALA A 296 10.11 1.81 21.47
C ALA A 296 9.59 0.93 20.31
N GLU A 297 8.34 0.48 20.34
CA GLU A 297 7.67 -0.21 19.22
C GLU A 297 7.69 0.65 17.94
N PHE A 298 7.26 1.92 17.99
CA PHE A 298 7.31 2.81 16.81
C PHE A 298 8.73 3.11 16.32
N ALA A 299 9.77 2.92 17.15
CA ALA A 299 11.15 3.05 16.70
C ALA A 299 11.66 1.86 15.87
N THR A 300 11.05 0.67 15.97
CA THR A 300 11.45 -0.48 15.13
C THR A 300 10.95 -0.33 13.69
N TYR A 301 9.85 0.39 13.48
CA TYR A 301 9.23 0.66 12.16
C TYR A 301 10.09 1.58 11.28
N THR A 302 11.24 2.09 11.77
CA THR A 302 12.12 2.98 11.01
C THR A 302 13.53 2.41 10.89
N HIS A 303 13.93 2.09 9.66
CA HIS A 303 15.28 1.61 9.35
C HIS A 303 16.30 2.73 9.07
N SER A 304 15.87 3.99 8.90
CA SER A 304 16.79 5.11 8.67
C SER A 304 17.45 5.59 9.97
N GLY A 305 18.77 5.43 10.07
CA GLY A 305 19.56 5.83 11.23
C GLY A 305 19.43 7.31 11.61
N GLN A 306 19.21 8.21 10.65
CA GLN A 306 18.99 9.65 10.92
C GLN A 306 17.69 9.92 11.69
N ILE A 307 16.63 9.15 11.39
CA ILE A 307 15.33 9.30 12.06
C ILE A 307 15.33 8.57 13.40
N VAL A 308 15.98 7.40 13.51
CA VAL A 308 16.20 6.73 14.81
C VAL A 308 17.05 7.61 15.74
N GLN A 309 18.09 8.28 15.23
CA GLN A 309 18.85 9.30 15.96
C GLN A 309 17.93 10.44 16.43
N SER A 310 17.03 10.91 15.56
CA SER A 310 16.09 11.99 15.88
C SER A 310 15.07 11.58 16.96
N MET A 311 14.60 10.33 16.94
CA MET A 311 13.75 9.74 17.99
C MET A 311 14.50 9.62 19.33
N CYS A 312 15.76 9.15 19.32
CA CYS A 312 16.60 9.07 20.52
C CYS A 312 16.85 10.48 21.11
N ASN A 313 17.23 11.45 20.27
CA ASN A 313 17.37 12.85 20.65
C ASN A 313 16.06 13.46 21.21
N PHE A 314 14.90 13.01 20.74
CA PHE A 314 13.60 13.43 21.27
C PHE A 314 13.35 12.82 22.66
N ALA A 315 13.55 11.50 22.83
CA ALA A 315 13.38 10.81 24.12
C ALA A 315 14.27 11.40 25.23
N SER A 316 15.53 11.69 24.91
CA SER A 316 16.46 12.37 25.83
C SER A 316 15.96 13.78 26.21
N LYS A 317 15.44 14.56 25.24
CA LYS A 317 14.86 15.89 25.49
C LYS A 317 13.57 15.84 26.32
N THR A 318 12.76 14.79 26.19
CA THR A 318 11.56 14.57 27.04
C THR A 318 11.88 13.93 28.39
N ARG A 319 13.17 13.74 28.75
CA ARG A 319 13.64 13.13 30.00
C ARG A 319 13.27 11.64 30.18
N HIS A 320 13.25 10.88 29.08
CA HIS A 320 13.00 9.43 29.08
C HIS A 320 14.30 8.65 28.77
N PRO A 321 15.26 8.53 29.70
CA PRO A 321 16.59 7.94 29.42
C PRO A 321 16.53 6.46 29.04
N LEU A 322 15.68 5.67 29.71
CA LEU A 322 15.49 4.24 29.39
C LEU A 322 14.94 4.04 27.97
N LEU A 323 14.09 4.95 27.50
CA LEU A 323 13.61 4.96 26.12
C LEU A 323 14.71 5.36 25.15
N ALA A 324 15.53 6.37 25.46
CA ALA A 324 16.65 6.78 24.63
C ALA A 324 17.67 5.64 24.46
N GLU A 325 18.00 4.92 25.54
CA GLU A 325 18.85 3.73 25.49
C GLU A 325 18.24 2.62 24.62
N LYS A 326 16.93 2.33 24.76
CA LYS A 326 16.27 1.29 23.95
C LYS A 326 16.14 1.67 22.46
N VAL A 327 15.93 2.95 22.15
CA VAL A 327 15.93 3.45 20.76
C VAL A 327 17.33 3.41 20.16
N ALA A 328 18.38 3.70 20.94
CA ALA A 328 19.77 3.53 20.52
C ALA A 328 20.12 2.04 20.27
N GLU A 329 19.57 1.12 21.08
CA GLU A 329 19.70 -0.33 20.87
C GLU A 329 19.05 -0.79 19.55
N ILE A 330 17.82 -0.34 19.28
CA ILE A 330 17.11 -0.60 18.00
C ILE A 330 17.92 -0.01 16.83
N GLY A 331 18.51 1.17 16.99
CA GLY A 331 19.40 1.79 16.00
C GLY A 331 20.63 0.94 15.69
N ARG A 332 21.28 0.36 16.71
CA ARG A 332 22.40 -0.59 16.52
C ARG A 332 21.96 -1.86 15.78
N ILE A 333 20.82 -2.44 16.14
CA ILE A 333 20.29 -3.66 15.49
C ILE A 333 19.99 -3.38 14.00
N ASN A 334 19.30 -2.28 13.69
CA ASN A 334 18.95 -1.90 12.32
C ASN A 334 20.20 -1.59 11.47
N ALA A 335 21.25 -1.02 12.06
CA ALA A 335 22.51 -0.76 11.37
C ALA A 335 23.27 -2.05 11.01
N VAL A 336 23.32 -3.04 11.91
CA VAL A 336 23.93 -4.35 11.63
C VAL A 336 23.17 -5.08 10.52
N ALA A 337 21.83 -5.11 10.59
CA ALA A 337 21.01 -5.75 9.56
C ALA A 337 21.23 -5.15 8.15
N GLN A 338 21.45 -3.84 8.05
CA GLN A 338 21.79 -3.17 6.78
C GLN A 338 23.19 -3.55 6.27
N GLN A 339 24.17 -3.76 7.15
CA GLN A 339 25.51 -4.24 6.77
C GLN A 339 25.49 -5.70 6.30
N ASP A 340 24.68 -6.57 6.92
CA ASP A 340 24.52 -7.96 6.48
C ASP A 340 23.81 -8.04 5.11
N VAL A 341 22.69 -7.32 4.91
CA VAL A 341 21.97 -7.31 3.63
C VAL A 341 22.83 -6.77 2.48
N THR A 342 23.61 -5.71 2.71
CA THR A 342 24.51 -5.17 1.69
C THR A 342 25.68 -6.10 1.40
N ARG A 343 26.22 -6.82 2.39
CA ARG A 343 27.25 -7.86 2.16
C ARG A 343 26.70 -8.99 1.29
N ASP A 344 25.52 -9.50 1.61
CA ASP A 344 24.85 -10.57 0.84
C ASP A 344 24.54 -10.14 -0.60
N GLU A 345 24.10 -8.90 -0.83
CA GLU A 345 23.97 -8.36 -2.19
C GLU A 345 25.32 -8.26 -2.92
N HIS A 346 26.37 -7.78 -2.25
CA HIS A 346 27.70 -7.71 -2.84
C HIS A 346 28.31 -9.09 -3.11
N GLU A 347 27.90 -10.14 -2.39
CA GLU A 347 28.27 -11.53 -2.70
C GLU A 347 27.46 -12.09 -3.88
N ARG A 348 26.14 -11.88 -3.93
CA ARG A 348 25.32 -12.24 -5.10
C ARG A 348 25.82 -11.56 -6.39
N LYS A 349 26.09 -10.26 -6.33
CA LYS A 349 26.64 -9.47 -7.46
C LYS A 349 28.03 -9.94 -7.87
N ARG A 350 28.91 -10.34 -6.92
CA ARG A 350 30.22 -10.96 -7.23
C ARG A 350 30.08 -12.34 -7.86
N ASN A 351 29.14 -13.17 -7.41
CA ASN A 351 28.92 -14.51 -7.94
C ASN A 351 28.41 -14.50 -9.38
N ILE A 352 27.50 -13.58 -9.72
CA ILE A 352 27.05 -13.36 -11.12
C ILE A 352 28.24 -12.96 -12.02
N LEU A 353 29.06 -12.01 -11.56
CA LEU A 353 30.28 -11.59 -12.27
C LEU A 353 31.31 -12.73 -12.45
N LEU A 354 31.34 -13.70 -11.54
CA LEU A 354 32.18 -14.90 -11.63
C LEU A 354 31.62 -15.97 -12.58
N GLU A 355 30.30 -16.00 -12.84
CA GLU A 355 29.72 -16.89 -13.85
C GLU A 355 29.91 -16.36 -15.28
N ASP A 356 29.70 -15.07 -15.52
CA ASP A 356 29.93 -14.51 -16.85
C ASP A 356 31.42 -14.56 -17.24
N LYS A 357 32.33 -14.40 -16.28
CA LYS A 357 33.77 -14.62 -16.48
C LYS A 357 34.15 -16.09 -16.72
N LYS A 358 33.27 -17.06 -16.45
CA LYS A 358 33.45 -18.46 -16.87
C LYS A 358 32.88 -18.73 -18.27
N LYS A 359 31.94 -17.92 -18.75
CA LYS A 359 31.39 -18.02 -20.12
C LYS A 359 32.32 -17.40 -21.17
N SER A 360 33.10 -16.37 -20.82
CA SER A 360 34.06 -15.75 -21.75
C SER A 360 35.14 -16.71 -22.26
N ASP A 361 35.53 -17.70 -21.46
CA ASP A 361 36.69 -18.56 -21.74
C ASP A 361 36.35 -19.72 -22.70
N PHE A 362 35.07 -19.90 -23.07
CA PHE A 362 34.60 -20.99 -23.92
C PHE A 362 34.63 -20.71 -25.44
N LEU A 363 35.03 -19.51 -25.86
CA LEU A 363 35.00 -19.07 -27.28
C LEU A 363 36.38 -18.67 -27.84
N ALA A 364 37.43 -19.43 -27.49
CA ALA A 364 38.78 -19.25 -28.05
C ALA A 364 39.24 -20.51 -28.85
N PRO A 365 39.11 -20.52 -30.20
CA PRO A 365 39.46 -21.70 -31.00
C PRO A 365 40.97 -21.93 -31.07
N LYS A 366 41.47 -23.00 -30.42
CA LYS A 366 42.85 -23.46 -30.61
C LYS A 366 43.01 -24.08 -32.00
N ARG A 367 43.76 -23.41 -32.89
CA ARG A 367 44.13 -23.93 -34.21
C ARG A 367 44.96 -25.21 -34.06
N LEU A 368 44.57 -26.29 -34.75
CA LEU A 368 45.46 -27.45 -34.93
C LEU A 368 46.72 -27.01 -35.70
N LYS A 369 47.88 -27.48 -35.24
CA LYS A 369 49.01 -27.77 -36.13
C LYS A 369 49.10 -29.28 -36.33
N LYS A 370 49.55 -29.66 -37.51
CA LYS A 370 49.69 -31.04 -37.98
C LYS A 370 51.17 -31.34 -38.13
N ASP A 371 51.64 -32.39 -37.47
CA ASP A 371 52.95 -32.99 -37.70
C ASP A 371 52.82 -34.50 -37.97
N ARG A 372 53.91 -35.12 -38.40
CA ARG A 372 53.93 -36.44 -39.05
C ARG A 372 54.84 -37.44 -38.31
N ILE A 373 54.36 -38.69 -38.25
CA ILE A 373 55.09 -39.96 -38.46
C ILE A 373 56.47 -40.12 -37.79
N SER A 374 56.55 -41.07 -36.84
CA SER A 374 57.62 -42.07 -36.75
C SER A 374 57.15 -43.28 -35.93
N ASP A 375 57.85 -44.41 -36.05
CA ASP A 375 57.32 -45.76 -35.80
C ASP A 375 57.72 -46.41 -34.45
N GLU A 376 57.43 -47.72 -34.36
CA GLU A 376 57.79 -48.73 -33.35
C GLU A 376 56.98 -48.79 -32.04
N VAL A 377 56.73 -49.95 -31.38
CA VAL A 377 56.33 -51.35 -31.73
C VAL A 377 56.52 -52.20 -30.43
N VAL A 378 55.93 -53.41 -30.36
CA VAL A 378 55.93 -54.37 -29.22
C VAL A 378 54.93 -54.05 -28.08
N VAL A 379 54.14 -54.97 -27.49
CA VAL A 379 53.26 -56.09 -27.95
C VAL A 379 52.88 -56.97 -26.72
N LYS A 380 51.58 -57.31 -26.59
CA LYS A 380 50.85 -58.25 -25.67
C LYS A 380 49.81 -57.53 -24.81
N ALA A 381 48.64 -58.08 -24.46
CA ALA A 381 47.87 -59.29 -24.83
C ALA A 381 46.42 -59.09 -24.26
N VAL A 382 45.29 -59.42 -24.92
CA VAL A 382 44.67 -60.78 -25.04
C VAL A 382 44.35 -61.36 -23.64
N GLN A 383 43.10 -61.69 -23.22
CA GLN A 383 41.91 -62.11 -23.98
C GLN A 383 40.56 -62.01 -23.18
N GLU A 384 39.42 -61.75 -23.87
CA GLU A 384 37.98 -62.13 -23.61
C GLU A 384 37.32 -61.92 -22.20
N ARG A 385 35.99 -61.98 -21.96
CA ARG A 385 34.73 -62.35 -22.69
C ARG A 385 33.58 -61.52 -22.02
N ALA A 386 32.51 -60.96 -22.64
CA ALA A 386 31.31 -61.54 -23.29
C ALA A 386 30.59 -62.61 -22.43
N GLU A 387 29.25 -62.71 -22.24
CA GLU A 387 28.00 -62.25 -22.90
C GLU A 387 27.02 -61.61 -21.85
N GLN A 388 25.91 -60.86 -22.08
CA GLN A 388 24.67 -61.02 -22.89
C GLN A 388 23.78 -62.23 -22.47
N GLU A 389 22.43 -62.19 -22.35
CA GLU A 389 21.41 -61.10 -22.32
C GLU A 389 20.06 -61.63 -21.71
N GLU A 390 18.91 -61.01 -22.02
CA GLU A 390 17.49 -61.38 -21.68
C GLU A 390 16.93 -61.21 -20.23
N ASN A 391 15.61 -61.23 -19.97
CA ASN A 391 14.49 -60.38 -20.48
C ASN A 391 13.19 -60.56 -19.59
N GLU A 392 12.29 -59.55 -19.52
CA GLU A 392 10.85 -59.62 -19.11
C GLU A 392 10.46 -60.22 -17.71
N HIS A 393 9.21 -60.21 -17.18
CA HIS A 393 8.11 -59.19 -17.11
C HIS A 393 7.02 -59.66 -16.08
N VAL A 394 6.09 -58.75 -15.68
CA VAL A 394 4.74 -59.00 -15.05
C VAL A 394 4.61 -59.34 -13.52
N GLN A 395 3.55 -58.78 -12.88
CA GLN A 395 2.82 -59.19 -11.62
C GLN A 395 3.53 -59.08 -10.24
N SER A 396 2.85 -58.95 -9.07
CA SER A 396 1.40 -58.78 -8.74
C SER A 396 1.15 -58.18 -7.32
N LEU A 397 0.03 -57.45 -7.18
CA LEU A 397 -0.97 -57.35 -6.07
C LEU A 397 -0.63 -57.66 -4.59
N ASP A 398 -1.17 -56.81 -3.70
CA ASP A 398 -1.79 -57.01 -2.37
C ASP A 398 -1.12 -57.91 -1.28
N THR A 399 -1.18 -57.66 0.04
CA THR A 399 -2.03 -56.77 0.87
C THR A 399 -1.18 -56.11 2.02
N THR A 400 -1.50 -55.88 3.32
CA THR A 400 -2.60 -56.24 4.27
C THR A 400 -2.69 -55.24 5.44
N LEU A 401 -3.92 -54.84 5.80
CA LEU A 401 -4.48 -54.60 7.16
C LEU A 401 -3.72 -53.86 8.30
N SER A 402 -4.36 -52.76 8.72
CA SER A 402 -4.86 -52.46 10.09
C SER A 402 -3.99 -51.89 11.23
N ASN A 403 -4.48 -50.72 11.69
CA ASN A 403 -4.72 -50.29 13.09
C ASN A 403 -3.67 -49.58 13.95
N GLU A 404 -4.22 -48.68 14.77
CA GLU A 404 -3.59 -47.71 15.66
C GLU A 404 -3.48 -48.25 17.12
N TYR A 405 -2.47 -47.84 17.90
CA TYR A 405 -2.59 -46.86 18.99
C TYR A 405 -1.35 -46.78 19.93
N SER A 406 -1.26 -45.65 20.65
CA SER A 406 -0.48 -45.39 21.87
C SER A 406 1.07 -45.28 21.80
N SER A 407 1.51 -44.02 21.80
CA SER A 407 2.43 -43.41 22.80
C SER A 407 3.46 -44.26 23.56
N PHE A 408 4.69 -43.74 23.69
CA PHE A 408 5.19 -43.22 24.98
C PHE A 408 6.40 -42.26 24.80
N LEU A 409 6.78 -41.56 25.88
CA LEU A 409 7.79 -40.50 25.90
C LEU A 409 9.20 -41.05 26.20
N SER A 410 10.24 -40.30 25.81
CA SER A 410 11.64 -40.52 26.22
C SER A 410 12.20 -39.32 27.01
N PRO A 411 13.10 -39.51 27.99
CA PRO A 411 13.35 -38.53 29.04
C PRO A 411 14.49 -37.52 28.76
N VAL A 412 14.42 -36.37 29.44
CA VAL A 412 15.49 -35.36 29.52
C VAL A 412 16.12 -35.41 30.92
N GLN A 413 17.45 -35.29 31.01
CA GLN A 413 18.16 -35.02 32.27
C GLN A 413 18.77 -33.61 32.29
N PRO A 414 18.81 -32.94 33.46
CA PRO A 414 19.19 -31.52 33.57
C PRO A 414 20.70 -31.28 33.70
N ARG A 415 21.13 -30.05 33.41
CA ARG A 415 22.42 -29.50 33.87
C ARG A 415 22.18 -28.18 34.61
N LEU A 416 22.97 -27.96 35.67
CA LEU A 416 22.80 -26.86 36.63
C LEU A 416 23.25 -25.49 36.04
N PRO A 417 22.72 -24.36 36.55
CA PRO A 417 22.90 -23.04 35.97
C PRO A 417 24.29 -22.44 36.23
N SER A 418 24.77 -21.63 35.28
CA SER A 418 25.96 -20.78 35.44
C SER A 418 25.57 -19.37 35.90
N ASN A 419 26.40 -18.76 36.75
CA ASN A 419 26.10 -17.50 37.44
C ASN A 419 26.28 -16.26 36.52
N PRO A 420 25.26 -15.39 36.37
CA PRO A 420 25.25 -14.33 35.34
C PRO A 420 26.19 -13.13 35.60
N PHE A 421 26.78 -12.98 36.79
CA PHE A 421 27.51 -11.76 37.15
C PHE A 421 28.99 -11.69 36.71
N LYS A 422 29.51 -12.68 35.98
CA LYS A 422 30.94 -12.78 35.67
C LYS A 422 31.36 -12.06 34.38
N ARG A 423 31.41 -10.72 34.42
CA ARG A 423 32.06 -9.91 33.36
C ARG A 423 33.50 -10.38 33.13
N LYS A 424 33.84 -10.75 31.89
CA LYS A 424 35.23 -10.88 31.43
C LYS A 424 35.63 -9.61 30.69
N SER A 425 36.71 -8.97 31.11
CA SER A 425 37.41 -7.97 30.29
C SER A 425 38.37 -8.68 29.34
N GLN A 426 38.26 -8.41 28.04
CA GLN A 426 39.29 -8.73 27.05
C GLN A 426 39.68 -7.44 26.33
N ASN A 427 40.90 -6.96 26.59
CA ASN A 427 41.55 -5.98 25.74
C ASN A 427 42.19 -6.73 24.56
N THR A 428 41.70 -6.46 23.34
CA THR A 428 42.41 -6.76 22.09
C THR A 428 42.22 -5.59 21.13
N PHE A 429 43.26 -5.26 20.38
CA PHE A 429 43.35 -4.02 19.61
C PHE A 429 42.43 -3.99 18.38
N GLY A 430 41.91 -2.80 18.07
CA GLY A 430 42.15 -2.24 16.74
C GLY A 430 41.08 -2.40 15.65
N SER A 431 39.90 -1.82 15.84
CA SER A 431 39.20 -1.15 14.74
C SER A 431 38.29 -0.05 15.27
N ASN A 432 38.63 1.22 14.99
CA ASN A 432 37.83 2.36 15.42
C ASN A 432 36.65 2.58 14.45
N GLN A 433 35.55 1.87 14.71
CA GLN A 433 34.22 2.42 14.48
C GLN A 433 33.49 2.43 15.82
N ASP A 434 33.63 3.54 16.56
CA ASP A 434 32.72 3.85 17.65
C ASP A 434 31.31 3.89 17.05
N ASN A 435 30.43 3.00 17.48
CA ASN A 435 29.05 3.01 17.00
C ASN A 435 28.43 4.35 17.40
N PHE A 436 28.02 5.13 16.42
CA PHE A 436 27.49 6.49 16.57
C PHE A 436 26.40 6.64 17.65
N PHE A 437 25.65 5.57 17.91
CA PHE A 437 24.63 5.50 18.96
C PHE A 437 25.17 5.46 20.41
N ASP A 438 26.40 5.01 20.63
CA ASP A 438 26.97 4.84 21.98
C ASP A 438 27.40 6.19 22.59
N SER A 439 27.80 7.17 21.77
CA SER A 439 27.95 8.56 22.20
C SER A 439 26.62 9.22 22.60
N LEU A 440 25.50 8.78 22.03
CA LEU A 440 24.18 9.37 22.29
C LEU A 440 23.56 8.82 23.58
N ALA A 441 23.75 7.53 23.88
CA ALA A 441 23.31 6.92 25.13
C ALA A 441 24.11 7.43 26.35
N SER A 442 25.38 7.76 26.17
CA SER A 442 26.30 8.13 27.27
C SER A 442 26.09 9.56 27.83
N ALA A 443 25.33 10.41 27.15
CA ALA A 443 25.26 11.85 27.44
C ALA A 443 24.52 12.25 28.73
N SER A 444 23.85 11.30 29.41
CA SER A 444 23.04 11.58 30.62
C SER A 444 23.75 11.36 31.96
N SER A 445 25.01 10.92 32.00
CA SER A 445 25.70 10.63 33.27
C SER A 445 27.23 10.76 33.25
N THR A 446 27.75 11.97 33.50
CA THR A 446 28.96 12.18 34.32
C THR A 446 29.21 13.66 34.64
N THR A 447 29.05 14.05 35.91
CA THR A 447 29.70 15.25 36.47
C THR A 447 30.82 14.80 37.41
N SER A 448 32.04 14.70 36.91
CA SER A 448 33.24 14.38 37.70
C SER A 448 34.09 15.64 37.89
N ARG A 449 34.27 16.06 39.15
CA ARG A 449 35.21 17.14 39.51
C ARG A 449 36.65 16.62 39.44
N LYS A 450 37.58 17.45 38.98
CA LYS A 450 38.97 17.49 39.50
C LYS A 450 39.63 18.84 39.22
N THR A 451 40.35 19.33 40.23
CA THR A 451 41.37 20.39 40.20
C THR A 451 42.69 19.80 39.69
N SER A 452 43.68 20.52 39.13
CA SER A 452 43.84 21.93 38.65
C SER A 452 45.18 21.99 37.84
N ASP A 453 45.91 23.07 37.51
CA ASP A 453 45.90 24.52 37.84
C ASP A 453 46.48 25.38 36.66
N ASP A 454 47.61 26.08 36.82
CA ASP A 454 48.51 26.73 35.83
C ASP A 454 47.94 27.66 34.71
N ILE A 455 47.57 28.88 35.14
CA ILE A 455 48.24 30.15 34.74
C ILE A 455 48.66 30.32 33.26
N SER A 456 47.90 31.11 32.48
CA SER A 456 48.31 32.44 31.96
C SER A 456 47.30 33.07 30.96
N ASP A 457 47.49 34.36 30.66
CA ASP A 457 46.70 35.31 29.84
C ASP A 457 46.10 34.78 28.50
N TRP A 458 45.07 35.39 27.87
CA TRP A 458 44.80 36.84 27.70
C TRP A 458 43.32 37.21 27.35
N LYS A 459 43.06 38.50 27.07
CA LYS A 459 41.73 39.19 27.13
C LYS A 459 40.95 39.31 25.81
N LYS A 460 39.61 39.14 25.87
CA LYS A 460 38.51 40.07 25.44
C LYS A 460 37.15 39.32 25.42
N MET A 461 36.12 39.68 26.19
CA MET A 461 35.10 40.73 25.95
C MET A 461 34.47 40.69 24.54
N LYS A 462 33.14 40.68 24.34
CA LYS A 462 32.02 41.27 25.12
C LYS A 462 30.79 40.35 25.30
N ARG A 463 29.77 40.85 26.02
CA ARG A 463 28.49 40.23 26.41
C ARG A 463 27.41 40.28 25.30
N GLU A 464 26.53 39.27 25.32
CA GLU A 464 25.03 39.26 25.28
C GLU A 464 24.20 40.49 24.78
N PRO A 465 22.88 40.31 24.42
CA PRO A 465 22.00 39.17 24.72
C PRO A 465 21.21 38.56 23.53
N SER A 466 20.44 37.52 23.84
CA SER A 466 19.54 36.79 22.92
C SER A 466 18.11 37.34 22.91
N LYS A 467 17.38 37.12 21.79
CA LYS A 467 15.94 36.75 21.70
C LYS A 467 15.44 36.81 20.25
N ILE A 468 15.06 35.66 19.68
CA ILE A 468 14.06 35.57 18.60
C ILE A 468 13.08 34.46 18.99
N ARG A 469 11.78 34.78 19.01
CA ARG A 469 10.70 33.82 19.28
C ARG A 469 9.65 33.97 18.18
N GLN A 470 9.48 32.94 17.38
CA GLN A 470 8.38 32.88 16.41
C GLN A 470 7.04 32.68 17.13
N THR A 471 5.99 33.33 16.65
CA THR A 471 4.59 33.00 17.00
C THR A 471 3.70 33.18 15.78
N SER A 472 3.50 32.10 15.02
CA SER A 472 2.26 31.91 14.26
C SER A 472 1.19 31.39 15.22
N LEU A 473 -0.01 31.96 15.18
CA LEU A 473 -1.15 31.51 15.99
C LEU A 473 -2.43 31.59 15.17
N SER A 474 -3.08 30.44 15.00
CA SER A 474 -4.46 30.33 14.55
C SER A 474 -5.38 30.34 15.78
N VAL A 475 -6.59 30.89 15.61
CA VAL A 475 -7.61 30.93 16.66
C VAL A 475 -8.85 30.18 16.15
N LYS A 476 -9.35 29.24 16.97
CA LYS A 476 -10.73 28.78 16.91
C LYS A 476 -11.51 29.48 18.02
N LEU A 477 -12.76 29.83 17.74
CA LEU A 477 -13.70 30.32 18.73
C LEU A 477 -14.10 29.21 19.71
N ASN A 478 -14.33 29.59 20.96
CA ASN A 478 -15.30 28.99 21.87
C ASN A 478 -15.74 30.08 22.86
N GLU A 479 -16.97 29.98 23.38
CA GLU A 479 -17.70 31.15 23.87
C GLU A 479 -17.50 31.50 25.36
N GLU A 480 -17.76 32.79 25.64
CA GLU A 480 -18.15 33.41 26.91
C GLU A 480 -17.63 32.83 28.26
N LYS A 481 -16.67 33.57 28.85
CA LYS A 481 -16.98 34.32 30.09
C LYS A 481 -16.04 35.52 30.27
N GLY A 482 -16.62 36.62 30.75
CA GLY A 482 -16.00 37.94 30.65
C GLY A 482 -14.86 38.20 31.63
N MET A 483 -13.75 38.71 31.10
CA MET A 483 -12.74 39.46 31.85
C MET A 483 -12.18 40.56 30.93
N SER A 484 -11.73 41.68 31.48
CA SER A 484 -11.55 42.93 30.74
C SER A 484 -10.49 42.87 29.62
N GLU A 485 -10.91 42.75 28.37
CA GLU A 485 -10.00 42.75 27.22
C GLU A 485 -9.38 44.12 26.93
N ALA A 486 -8.07 44.12 26.72
CA ALA A 486 -7.29 45.33 26.52
C ALA A 486 -7.38 45.84 25.07
N LYS A 487 -8.50 46.51 24.74
CA LYS A 487 -8.84 47.20 23.46
C LYS A 487 -7.71 47.21 22.42
N ILE A 488 -7.93 46.53 21.30
CA ILE A 488 -7.07 46.56 20.12
C ILE A 488 -7.54 47.70 19.20
N GLY A 489 -6.66 48.26 18.34
CA GLY A 489 -7.05 49.34 17.41
C GLY A 489 -8.21 48.97 16.47
N PHE A 490 -8.37 47.67 16.19
CA PHE A 490 -9.53 47.13 15.49
C PHE A 490 -10.86 47.39 16.22
N ASP A 491 -10.91 47.26 17.54
CA ASP A 491 -12.16 47.39 18.32
C ASP A 491 -12.64 48.84 18.40
N LEU A 492 -11.69 49.79 18.48
CA LEU A 492 -11.99 51.22 18.44
C LEU A 492 -12.46 51.65 17.04
N TRP A 493 -11.78 51.17 15.99
CA TRP A 493 -12.22 51.39 14.62
C TRP A 493 -13.60 50.78 14.35
N LEU A 494 -13.85 49.55 14.80
CA LEU A 494 -15.13 48.85 14.61
C LEU A 494 -16.27 49.54 15.36
N LYS A 495 -16.01 50.12 16.54
CA LYS A 495 -16.98 50.94 17.28
C LYS A 495 -17.23 52.30 16.62
N SER A 496 -16.20 52.91 16.01
CA SER A 496 -16.34 54.19 15.29
C SER A 496 -17.04 54.04 13.94
N MET A 497 -16.70 53.02 13.16
CA MET A 497 -17.17 52.82 11.78
C MET A 497 -18.30 51.80 11.65
N GLY A 498 -18.65 51.06 12.71
CA GLY A 498 -19.67 50.01 12.69
C GLY A 498 -21.04 50.47 12.15
N SER A 499 -21.47 51.68 12.51
CA SER A 499 -22.73 52.29 12.02
C SER A 499 -22.69 52.75 10.56
N LYS A 500 -21.52 52.67 9.90
CA LYS A 500 -21.38 52.80 8.44
C LYS A 500 -21.26 51.41 7.80
N LEU A 501 -20.36 50.56 8.33
CA LEU A 501 -20.18 49.18 7.87
C LEU A 501 -21.49 48.37 7.88
N ARG A 502 -22.40 48.57 8.83
CA ARG A 502 -23.72 47.92 8.88
C ARG A 502 -24.75 48.45 7.86
N ARG A 503 -24.49 49.58 7.20
CA ARG A 503 -25.28 50.08 6.04
C ARG A 503 -24.66 49.65 4.72
N ASP A 504 -23.34 49.55 4.68
CA ASP A 504 -22.56 49.10 3.52
C ASP A 504 -22.48 47.55 3.43
N TYR A 505 -23.27 46.82 4.24
CA TYR A 505 -23.32 45.36 4.33
C TYR A 505 -24.57 44.81 3.65
N ASP A 506 -24.38 43.83 2.76
CA ASP A 506 -25.41 43.24 1.88
C ASP A 506 -26.17 42.06 2.50
N GLY A 507 -25.78 41.62 3.70
CA GLY A 507 -26.43 40.53 4.43
C GLY A 507 -25.82 39.15 4.20
N TYR A 508 -24.80 39.00 3.35
CA TYR A 508 -24.25 37.68 3.01
C TYR A 508 -22.96 37.34 3.78
N GLY A 509 -23.06 36.39 4.71
CA GLY A 509 -21.93 35.86 5.50
C GLY A 509 -21.92 36.33 6.96
N ASP A 510 -20.73 36.36 7.58
CA ASP A 510 -20.51 36.93 8.91
C ASP A 510 -20.06 38.41 8.80
N PHE A 511 -20.79 39.29 9.49
CA PHE A 511 -20.46 40.71 9.59
C PHE A 511 -19.07 40.95 10.21
N LEU A 512 -18.61 40.09 11.13
CA LEU A 512 -17.28 40.23 11.74
C LEU A 512 -16.17 39.90 10.73
N GLU A 513 -16.34 38.86 9.91
CA GLU A 513 -15.40 38.55 8.82
C GLU A 513 -15.37 39.66 7.75
N TYR A 514 -16.54 40.19 7.37
CA TYR A 514 -16.65 41.37 6.50
C TYR A 514 -15.90 42.57 7.11
N ALA A 515 -16.10 42.88 8.39
CA ALA A 515 -15.43 43.98 9.06
C ALA A 515 -13.91 43.80 9.17
N ILE A 516 -13.43 42.58 9.45
CA ILE A 516 -12.00 42.23 9.43
C ILE A 516 -11.43 42.41 8.02
N LYS A 517 -12.16 41.99 6.97
CA LYS A 517 -11.78 42.19 5.57
C LYS A 517 -11.66 43.68 5.24
N GLN A 518 -12.63 44.51 5.63
CA GLN A 518 -12.56 45.96 5.40
C GLN A 518 -11.40 46.61 6.18
N PHE A 519 -11.18 46.25 7.45
CA PHE A 519 -10.02 46.75 8.22
C PHE A 519 -8.68 46.38 7.56
N ARG A 520 -8.58 45.19 6.97
CA ARG A 520 -7.38 44.77 6.20
C ARG A 520 -7.13 45.62 4.95
N HIS A 521 -8.15 46.27 4.37
CA HIS A 521 -8.00 47.13 3.19
C HIS A 521 -7.70 48.62 3.50
N LEU A 522 -7.81 49.06 4.76
CA LEU A 522 -7.39 50.41 5.17
C LEU A 522 -5.91 50.68 4.88
N LYS A 523 -5.53 51.96 4.76
CA LYS A 523 -4.12 52.36 4.60
C LYS A 523 -3.31 52.03 5.86
N THR A 524 -2.01 51.84 5.68
CA THR A 524 -1.06 51.58 6.78
C THR A 524 -0.98 52.71 7.80
N GLU A 525 -1.17 53.96 7.36
CA GLU A 525 -1.25 55.17 8.19
C GLU A 525 -2.49 55.16 9.08
N GLU A 526 -3.67 54.89 8.51
CA GLU A 526 -4.94 54.80 9.23
C GLU A 526 -4.89 53.69 10.29
N LYS A 527 -4.33 52.53 9.93
CA LYS A 527 -4.11 51.41 10.87
C LYS A 527 -3.14 51.75 12.01
N ARG A 528 -2.17 52.64 11.80
CA ARG A 528 -1.30 53.13 12.89
C ARG A 528 -2.10 54.05 13.81
N HIS A 529 -2.73 55.09 13.28
CA HIS A 529 -3.59 56.02 14.01
C HIS A 529 -4.60 55.32 14.95
N TRP A 530 -5.30 54.28 14.49
CA TRP A 530 -6.23 53.52 15.35
C TRP A 530 -5.56 52.66 16.43
N ASN A 531 -4.33 52.17 16.21
CA ASN A 531 -3.54 51.48 17.24
C ASN A 531 -2.92 52.46 18.24
N ASP A 532 -2.49 53.64 17.78
CA ASP A 532 -1.92 54.69 18.62
C ASP A 532 -2.99 55.27 19.55
N LEU A 533 -4.21 55.48 19.05
CA LEU A 533 -5.40 55.78 19.87
C LEU A 533 -5.75 54.65 20.86
N ALA A 534 -5.56 53.37 20.47
CA ALA A 534 -5.78 52.26 21.38
C ALA A 534 -4.74 52.20 22.51
N GLN A 535 -3.49 52.59 22.25
CA GLN A 535 -2.45 52.75 23.28
C GLN A 535 -2.72 53.95 24.18
N ALA A 536 -3.09 55.10 23.62
CA ALA A 536 -3.50 56.28 24.40
C ALA A 536 -4.75 56.02 25.27
N SER A 537 -5.59 55.04 24.91
CA SER A 537 -6.74 54.61 25.73
C SER A 537 -6.40 53.62 26.87
N LYS A 538 -5.10 53.37 27.11
CA LYS A 538 -4.57 52.48 28.17
C LYS A 538 -3.70 53.23 29.21
N THR A 539 -3.52 54.54 29.03
CA THR A 539 -2.91 55.49 29.96
C THR A 539 -3.97 56.41 30.52
#